data_AF-A0A2K8K5B4-F1
#
_entry.id   AF-A0A2K8K5B4-F1
#
_cell.length_a   1.000
_cell.length_b   1.000
_cell.length_c   1.000
_cell.angle_alpha   90.00
_cell.angle_beta   90.00
_cell.angle_gamma   90.00
#
_symmetry.space_group_name_H-M   'P 1'
#
loop_
_entity.id
_entity.type
_entity.pdbx_description
1 polymer ?
#
loop_
_entity_poly.entity_id
_entity_poly.type
_entity_poly.pdbx_seq_one_letter_code
_entity_poly.pdbx_strand_id
1 'polypeptide(L)' 'MTRHSPDPATTSEIIEMALSDHVSFEQIRAQHGLGPDQVKILMRQSLKPGSYRAWRKRVRAFGTRREVYK' A
#
# COMPACT_ATOMS: atom_id res chain seq x y z
N MET A 1 -6.88 -17.89 -15.20
CA MET A 1 -6.61 -16.44 -15.32
C MET A 1 -5.23 -16.19 -14.76
N THR A 2 -4.26 -15.91 -15.63
CA THR A 2 -2.84 -15.79 -15.29
C THR A 2 -2.64 -14.66 -14.29
N ARG A 3 -2.16 -15.00 -13.10
CA ARG A 3 -1.83 -14.05 -12.04
C ARG A 3 -0.51 -13.39 -12.44
N HIS A 4 -0.56 -12.43 -13.37
CA HIS A 4 0.62 -11.65 -13.73
C HIS A 4 1.04 -10.85 -12.49
N SER A 5 2.25 -11.15 -12.00
CA SER A 5 2.94 -10.23 -11.10
C SER A 5 3.05 -8.89 -11.81
N PRO A 6 2.79 -7.74 -11.15
CA PRO A 6 3.00 -6.44 -11.76
C PRO A 6 4.43 -6.35 -12.26
N ASP A 7 4.62 -5.75 -13.43
CA ASP A 7 5.94 -5.44 -13.94
C ASP A 7 6.68 -4.50 -12.95
N PRO A 8 8.02 -4.35 -13.08
CA PRO A 8 8.79 -3.54 -12.15
C PRO A 8 8.36 -2.06 -12.07
N ALA A 9 7.86 -1.49 -13.18
CA ALA A 9 7.39 -0.11 -13.19
C ALA A 9 6.09 0.02 -12.41
N THR A 10 5.10 -0.84 -12.68
CA THR A 10 3.85 -0.91 -11.91
C THR A 10 4.13 -1.16 -10.42
N THR A 11 5.08 -2.03 -10.10
CA THR A 11 5.49 -2.28 -8.71
C THR A 11 6.02 -1.01 -8.03
N SER A 12 6.83 -0.23 -8.74
CA SER A 12 7.42 1.01 -8.23
C SER A 12 6.33 2.05 -8.00
N GLU A 13 5.39 2.20 -8.93
CA GLU A 13 4.23 3.09 -8.79
C GLU A 13 3.37 2.73 -7.58
N ILE A 14 3.04 1.45 -7.40
CA ILE A 14 2.27 0.99 -6.23
C ILE A 14 3.02 1.31 -4.92
N ILE A 15 4.35 1.19 -4.90
CA ILE A 15 5.16 1.54 -3.73
C ILE A 15 5.11 3.04 -3.46
N GLU A 16 5.26 3.89 -4.49
CA GLU A 16 5.16 5.34 -4.36
C GLU A 16 3.78 5.77 -3.84
N MET A 17 2.72 5.21 -4.44
CA MET A 17 1.35 5.39 -4.00
C MET A 17 1.17 4.98 -2.54
N ALA A 18 1.65 3.79 -2.15
CA ALA A 18 1.50 3.29 -0.78
C ALA A 18 2.31 4.08 0.25
N LEU A 19 3.40 4.75 -0.16
CA LEU A 19 4.19 5.62 0.70
C LEU A 19 3.54 7.00 0.91
N SER A 20 2.69 7.44 -0.02
CA SER A 20 1.97 8.71 0.04
C SER A 20 0.89 8.72 1.12
N ASP A 21 0.89 9.75 1.97
CA ASP A 21 -0.17 9.96 2.95
C ASP A 21 -1.49 10.44 2.31
N HIS A 22 -1.50 10.79 1.02
CA HIS A 22 -2.68 11.26 0.29
C HIS A 22 -3.41 10.17 -0.49
N VAL A 23 -2.84 8.96 -0.53
CA VAL A 23 -3.38 7.84 -1.31
C VAL A 23 -3.95 6.77 -0.38
N SER A 24 -5.19 6.40 -0.62
CA SER A 24 -5.87 5.31 0.09
C SER A 24 -5.61 3.95 -0.57
N PHE A 25 -5.75 2.87 0.21
CA PHE A 25 -5.75 1.52 -0.37
C PHE A 25 -6.89 1.28 -1.36
N GLU A 26 -8.04 1.98 -1.23
CA GLU A 26 -9.11 1.89 -2.22
C GLU A 26 -8.70 2.50 -3.56
N GLN A 27 -7.94 3.61 -3.58
CA GLN A 27 -7.40 4.17 -4.82
C GLN A 27 -6.40 3.21 -5.48
N ILE A 28 -5.50 2.61 -4.69
CA ILE A 28 -4.55 1.61 -5.20
C ILE A 28 -5.30 0.39 -5.77
N ARG A 29 -6.37 -0.04 -5.09
CA ARG A 29 -7.22 -1.13 -5.58
C ARG A 29 -7.97 -0.76 -6.86
N ALA A 30 -8.48 0.47 -6.97
CA ALA A 30 -9.18 0.94 -8.16
C ALA A 30 -8.26 1.02 -9.39
N GLN A 31 -6.99 1.42 -9.20
CA GLN A 31 -6.03 1.59 -10.30
C GLN A 31 -5.31 0.29 -10.66
N HIS A 32 -4.89 -0.51 -9.66
CA HIS A 32 -4.03 -1.68 -9.86
C HIS A 32 -4.69 -3.01 -9.48
N GLY A 33 -5.92 -3.01 -9.00
CA GLY A 33 -6.63 -4.22 -8.57
C GLY A 33 -6.06 -4.85 -7.28
N LEU A 34 -5.13 -4.19 -6.58
CA LEU A 34 -4.49 -4.72 -5.37
C LEU A 34 -5.22 -4.30 -4.11
N GLY A 35 -5.69 -5.30 -3.36
CA GLY A 35 -6.28 -5.10 -2.05
C GLY A 35 -5.24 -4.69 -1.00
N PRO A 36 -5.68 -4.14 0.15
CA PRO A 36 -4.78 -3.66 1.22
C PRO A 36 -3.76 -4.70 1.68
N ASP A 37 -4.13 -5.99 1.77
CA ASP A 37 -3.22 -7.04 2.22
C ASP A 37 -2.15 -7.40 1.19
N GLN A 38 -2.49 -7.34 -0.10
CA GLN A 38 -1.52 -7.52 -1.18
C GLN A 38 -0.50 -6.37 -1.17
N VAL A 39 -0.96 -5.13 -0.97
CA VAL A 39 -0.08 -3.96 -0.83
C VAL A 39 0.81 -4.09 0.41
N LYS A 40 0.29 -4.56 1.55
CA LYS A 40 1.11 -4.80 2.77
C LYS A 40 2.19 -5.87 2.54
N ILE A 41 1.89 -6.92 1.77
CA ILE A 41 2.86 -7.96 1.42
C ILE A 41 3.95 -7.37 0.53
N LEU A 42 3.55 -6.66 -0.52
CA LEU A 42 4.46 -5.97 -1.44
C LEU A 42 5.41 -5.04 -0.68
N MET A 43 4.86 -4.14 0.14
CA MET A 43 5.64 -3.20 0.95
C MET A 43 6.61 -3.91 1.91
N ARG A 44 6.25 -5.09 2.44
CA ARG A 44 7.12 -5.88 3.31
C ARG A 44 8.30 -6.48 2.54
N GLN A 45 8.10 -6.83 1.28
CA GLN A 45 9.14 -7.39 0.40
C GLN A 45 10.04 -6.29 -0.17
N SER A 46 9.50 -5.11 -0.43
CA SER A 46 10.24 -4.02 -1.09
C SER A 46 11.02 -3.13 -0.12
N LEU A 47 10.56 -2.94 1.11
CA LEU A 47 11.20 -2.05 2.08
C LEU A 47 12.15 -2.79 3.03
N LYS A 48 13.18 -2.07 3.48
CA LYS A 48 13.99 -2.52 4.63
C LYS A 48 13.10 -2.66 5.87
N PRO A 49 13.42 -3.59 6.81
CA PRO A 49 12.59 -3.85 7.98
C PRO A 49 12.25 -2.60 8.81
N GLY A 50 13.21 -1.69 9.02
CA GLY A 50 13.00 -0.43 9.73
C GLY A 50 11.99 0.50 9.03
N SER A 51 12.16 0.69 7.72
CA SER A 51 11.27 1.49 6.89
C SER A 51 9.85 0.92 6.84
N TYR A 52 9.72 -0.41 6.74
CA TYR A 52 8.43 -1.09 6.79
C TYR A 52 7.72 -0.85 8.13
N ARG A 53 8.45 -0.95 9.26
CA ARG A 53 7.89 -0.67 10.59
C ARG A 53 7.42 0.78 10.72
N ALA A 54 8.19 1.75 10.20
CA ALA A 54 7.81 3.16 10.20
C ALA A 54 6.55 3.42 9.35
N TRP A 55 6.50 2.85 8.14
CA TRP A 55 5.33 2.91 7.28
C TRP A 55 4.08 2.30 7.95
N ARG A 56 4.20 1.13 8.59
CA ARG A 56 3.09 0.51 9.33
C ARG A 56 2.57 1.38 10.47
N LYS A 57 3.44 2.16 11.14
CA LYS A 57 2.99 3.14 12.14
C LYS A 57 2.17 4.26 11.50
N ARG A 58 2.61 4.81 10.36
CA ARG A 58 1.86 5.83 9.60
C ARG A 58 0.50 5.31 9.15
N VAL A 59 0.45 4.12 8.54
CA VAL A 59 -0.81 3.49 8.09
C VAL A 59 -1.80 3.32 9.25
N ARG A 60 -1.34 2.90 10.43
CA ARG A 60 -2.20 2.78 11.61
C ARG A 60 -2.73 4.15 12.07
N ALA A 61 -1.88 5.16 12.16
CA ALA A 61 -2.29 6.52 12.53
C ALA A 61 -3.30 7.11 11.54
N PHE A 62 -3.14 6.80 10.24
CA PHE A 62 -4.07 7.23 9.19
C PHE A 62 -5.40 6.47 9.22
N GLY A 63 -5.37 5.17 9.52
CA GLY A 63 -6.56 4.33 9.68
C GLY A 63 -7.45 4.79 10.84
N THR A 64 -6.86 5.14 11.98
CA THR A 64 -7.60 5.67 13.14
C THR A 64 -8.29 7.00 12.84
N ARG A 65 -7.75 7.84 11.95
CA ARG A 65 -8.43 9.08 11.51
C ARG A 65 -9.69 8.84 10.70
N ARG A 66 -9.82 7.70 10.01
CA ARG A 66 -10.99 7.38 9.17
C ARG A 66 -12.14 6.70 9.92
N GLU A 67 -11.94 6.28 11.16
CA GLU A 67 -13.02 5.73 12.02
C GLU A 67 -14.02 6.84 12.48
N VAL A 68 -13.73 8.11 12.22
CA VAL A 68 -14.52 9.25 12.72
C VAL A 68 -15.63 9.72 11.76
N TYR A 69 -15.93 9.02 10.68
CA TYR A 69 -17.13 9.28 9.87
C TYR A 69 -17.92 7.98 9.67
N LYS A 70 -18.78 7.69 10.64
CA LYS A 70 -20.00 6.90 10.44
C LYS A 70 -21.19 7.84 10.53
#